data_AF-A0A9E5NN08-F1
#
_entry.id   AF-A0A9E5NN08-F1
#
_cell.length_a   1.000
_cell.length_b   1.000
_cell.length_c   1.000
_cell.angle_alpha   90.00
_cell.angle_beta   90.00
_cell.angle_gamma   90.00
#
_symmetry.space_group_name_H-M   'P 1'
#
loop_
_entity.id
_entity.type
_entity.pdbx_description
1 polymer ?
#
loop_
_entity_poly.entity_id
_entity_poly.type
_entity_poly.pdbx_seq_one_letter_code
_entity_poly.pdbx_strand_id
1 'polypeptide(L)'
;MHLILTHEQADFDALASLVAAKLLNPGALAVLPRRVNRNVRGFLTLYRDRLPYIEFGDLPKGAIRRVTLVDSQALPSLKGVDPDLQVHVIDHHPPGPEFESSWSTHFEEVGATTTLLVEPLRDAGLELDLVHATLL
;
A
#
# COMPACT_ATOMS: atom_id res chain seq x y z
N MET A 1 -10.83 -7.38 8.75
CA MET A 1 -9.48 -7.36 8.17
C MET A 1 -9.14 -5.95 7.73
N HIS A 2 -7.84 -5.62 7.74
CA HIS A 2 -7.31 -4.36 7.23
C HIS A 2 -6.41 -4.68 6.04
N LEU A 3 -6.76 -4.20 4.85
CA LEU A 3 -5.95 -4.34 3.63
C LEU A 3 -5.19 -3.05 3.34
N ILE A 4 -3.97 -3.16 2.82
CA ILE A 4 -3.25 -2.06 2.19
C ILE A 4 -3.19 -2.38 0.70
N LEU A 5 -3.70 -1.48 -0.12
CA LEU A 5 -3.86 -1.66 -1.56
C LEU A 5 -3.23 -0.48 -2.29
N THR A 6 -2.88 -0.71 -3.55
CA THR A 6 -2.37 0.32 -4.47
C THR A 6 -2.98 0.12 -5.86
N HIS A 7 -2.57 0.93 -6.83
CA HIS A 7 -3.08 0.86 -8.19
C HIS A 7 -2.60 -0.39 -8.95
N GLU A 8 -3.35 -0.78 -9.99
CA GLU A 8 -2.91 -1.79 -10.94
C GLU A 8 -1.84 -1.20 -11.89
N GLN A 9 -1.01 -2.07 -12.46
CA GLN A 9 0.22 -1.64 -13.16
C GLN A 9 1.19 -0.92 -12.21
N ALA A 10 1.26 -1.40 -10.96
CA ALA A 10 2.10 -0.81 -9.93
C ALA A 10 3.56 -0.69 -10.37
N ASP A 11 4.11 0.49 -10.12
CA ASP A 11 5.52 0.79 -10.24
C ASP A 11 6.23 0.60 -8.89
N PHE A 12 7.42 1.18 -8.73
CA PHE A 12 8.19 1.03 -7.51
C PHE A 12 7.65 1.85 -6.35
N ASP A 13 7.01 3.00 -6.59
CA ASP A 13 6.48 3.83 -5.51
C ASP A 13 5.28 3.15 -4.85
N ALA A 14 4.35 2.65 -5.66
CA ALA A 14 3.26 1.79 -5.22
C ALA A 14 3.77 0.57 -4.42
N LEU A 15 4.79 -0.12 -4.94
CA LEU A 15 5.34 -1.32 -4.32
C LEU A 15 6.05 -1.05 -2.98
N ALA A 16 6.82 0.04 -2.93
CA ALA A 16 7.54 0.50 -1.74
C ALA A 16 6.57 1.01 -0.67
N SER A 17 5.55 1.77 -1.07
CA SER A 17 4.51 2.27 -0.20
C SER A 17 3.71 1.15 0.48
N LEU A 18 3.43 0.04 -0.23
CA LEU A 18 2.82 -1.15 0.37
C LEU A 18 3.67 -1.71 1.52
N VAL A 19 5.00 -1.76 1.35
CA VAL A 19 5.93 -2.24 2.39
C VAL A 19 5.96 -1.28 3.54
N ALA A 20 6.13 0.01 3.29
CA ALA A 20 6.24 1.01 4.33
C ALA A 20 4.98 1.06 5.21
N ALA A 21 3.80 1.08 4.59
CA ALA A 21 2.54 1.05 5.30
C ALA A 21 2.35 -0.25 6.11
N LYS A 22 2.83 -1.39 5.60
CA LYS A 22 2.79 -2.68 6.32
C LYS A 22 3.75 -2.70 7.52
N LEU A 23 4.93 -2.10 7.39
CA LEU A 23 5.89 -1.98 8.48
C LEU A 23 5.35 -1.06 9.59
N LEU A 24 4.69 0.04 9.23
CA LEU A 24 3.98 0.93 10.17
C LEU A 24 2.76 0.27 10.81
N ASN A 25 2.11 -0.67 10.12
CA ASN A 25 0.95 -1.40 10.62
C ASN A 25 1.11 -2.92 10.44
N PRO A 26 1.80 -3.59 11.39
CA PRO A 26 2.07 -5.02 11.30
C PRO A 26 0.82 -5.91 11.21
N GLY A 27 -0.34 -5.43 11.67
CA GLY A 27 -1.61 -6.16 11.61
C GLY A 27 -2.36 -6.06 10.27
N ALA A 28 -1.98 -5.13 9.40
CA ALA A 28 -2.58 -4.97 8.08
C ALA A 28 -2.01 -5.97 7.06
N LEU A 29 -2.71 -6.18 5.95
CA LEU A 29 -2.27 -7.08 4.88
C LEU A 29 -1.93 -6.25 3.63
N ALA A 30 -0.64 -6.13 3.30
CA ALA A 30 -0.21 -5.51 2.05
C ALA A 30 -0.43 -6.46 0.88
N VAL A 31 -1.41 -6.14 0.04
CA VAL A 31 -1.83 -7.03 -1.04
C VAL A 31 -1.07 -6.65 -2.31
N LEU A 32 -0.36 -7.62 -2.89
CA LEU A 32 0.31 -7.40 -4.16
C LEU A 32 -0.73 -7.23 -5.28
N PRO A 33 -0.64 -6.17 -6.11
CA PRO A 33 -1.55 -6.00 -7.23
C PRO A 33 -1.30 -7.06 -8.30
N ARG A 34 -2.33 -7.40 -9.07
CA ARG A 34 -2.27 -8.49 -10.05
C ARG A 34 -1.35 -8.15 -11.21
N ARG A 35 -1.27 -6.87 -11.57
CA ARG A 35 -0.39 -6.35 -12.62
C ARG A 35 0.60 -5.39 -12.01
N VAL A 36 1.87 -5.69 -12.24
CA VAL A 36 3.01 -4.83 -11.92
C VAL A 36 3.82 -4.53 -13.18
N ASN A 37 4.52 -3.41 -13.18
CA ASN A 37 5.43 -3.02 -14.26
C ASN A 37 6.57 -4.02 -14.44
N ARG A 38 7.17 -4.04 -15.65
CA ARG A 38 8.18 -5.06 -16.02
C ARG A 38 9.42 -5.02 -15.13
N ASN A 39 9.87 -3.83 -14.76
CA ASN A 39 10.99 -3.62 -13.84
C ASN A 39 10.68 -4.13 -12.43
N VAL A 40 9.49 -3.80 -11.90
CA VAL A 40 9.00 -4.30 -10.60
C VAL A 40 8.92 -5.82 -10.58
N ARG A 41 8.42 -6.43 -11.67
CA ARG A 41 8.40 -7.90 -11.79
C ARG A 41 9.78 -8.51 -11.68
N GLY A 42 10.79 -7.88 -12.30
CA GLY A 42 12.19 -8.30 -12.20
C GLY A 42 12.69 -8.27 -10.75
N PHE A 43 12.39 -7.19 -10.03
CA PHE A 43 12.74 -7.06 -8.61
C PHE A 43 12.04 -8.11 -7.73
N LEU A 44 10.73 -8.29 -7.91
CA LEU A 44 9.95 -9.30 -7.19
C LEU A 44 10.44 -10.74 -7.46
N THR A 45 10.93 -11.01 -8.67
CA THR A 45 11.50 -12.34 -9.00
C THR A 45 12.72 -12.65 -8.14
N LEU A 46 13.48 -11.64 -7.72
CA LEU A 46 14.71 -11.79 -6.94
C LEU A 46 14.46 -11.71 -5.42
N TYR A 47 13.52 -10.86 -5.00
CA TYR A 47 13.43 -10.43 -3.59
C TYR A 47 12.07 -10.66 -2.92
N ARG A 48 11.09 -11.27 -3.61
CA ARG A 48 9.73 -11.48 -3.08
C ARG A 48 9.71 -12.10 -1.68
N ASP A 49 10.53 -13.11 -1.42
CA ASP A 49 10.53 -13.84 -0.14
C ASP A 49 10.96 -12.97 1.06
N ARG A 50 11.53 -11.80 0.79
CA ARG A 50 11.95 -10.82 1.79
C ARG A 50 10.95 -9.69 1.99
N LEU A 51 9.87 -9.66 1.21
CA LEU A 51 8.90 -8.56 1.20
C LEU A 51 7.56 -9.04 1.80
N PRO A 52 6.91 -8.23 2.65
CA PRO A 52 5.76 -8.67 3.45
C PRO A 52 4.43 -8.63 2.69
N TYR A 53 4.42 -9.06 1.42
CA TYR A 53 3.22 -9.07 0.59
C TYR A 53 2.41 -10.36 0.74
N ILE A 54 1.10 -10.22 0.53
CA ILE A 54 0.20 -11.35 0.32
C ILE A 54 -0.41 -11.26 -1.08
N GLU A 55 -0.53 -12.39 -1.76
CA GLU A 55 -1.28 -12.46 -3.01
C GLU A 55 -2.78 -12.36 -2.73
N PHE A 56 -3.53 -11.79 -3.67
CA PHE A 56 -4.98 -11.67 -3.52
C PHE A 56 -5.68 -13.03 -3.30
N GLY A 57 -5.14 -14.10 -3.90
CA GLY A 57 -5.66 -15.46 -3.76
C GLY A 57 -5.46 -16.08 -2.38
N ASP A 58 -4.49 -15.56 -1.61
CA ASP A 58 -4.11 -16.07 -0.30
C ASP A 58 -4.74 -15.28 0.85
N LEU A 59 -5.58 -14.29 0.53
CA LEU A 59 -6.28 -13.49 1.53
C LEU A 59 -7.11 -14.39 2.47
N PRO A 60 -6.98 -14.21 3.80
CA PRO A 60 -7.78 -14.96 4.75
C PRO A 60 -9.27 -14.64 4.57
N LYS A 61 -10.12 -15.59 4.94
CA LYS A 61 -11.57 -15.38 4.92
C LYS A 61 -11.96 -14.42 6.05
N GLY A 62 -12.80 -13.44 5.75
CA GLY A 62 -13.36 -12.53 6.75
C GLY A 62 -13.91 -11.25 6.14
N ALA A 63 -14.58 -10.44 6.96
CA ALA A 63 -15.05 -9.12 6.54
C ALA A 63 -13.89 -8.12 6.45
N ILE A 64 -13.83 -7.36 5.37
CA ILE A 64 -12.90 -6.25 5.16
C ILE A 64 -13.49 -5.01 5.82
N ARG A 65 -12.86 -4.53 6.89
CA ARG A 65 -13.36 -3.42 7.71
C ARG A 65 -12.56 -2.14 7.55
N ARG A 66 -11.33 -2.26 7.06
CA ARG A 66 -10.45 -1.13 6.79
C ARG A 66 -9.65 -1.37 5.51
N VAL A 67 -9.49 -0.33 4.72
CA VAL A 67 -8.58 -0.28 3.59
C VAL A 67 -7.71 0.96 3.73
N THR A 68 -6.39 0.79 3.56
CA THR A 68 -5.47 1.90 3.29
C THR A 68 -5.09 1.82 1.82
N LEU A 69 -5.37 2.88 1.06
CA LEU A 69 -4.91 3.06 -0.29
C LEU A 69 -3.59 3.84 -0.24
N VAL A 70 -2.56 3.31 -0.89
CA VAL A 70 -1.27 3.98 -1.05
C VAL A 70 -0.98 4.19 -2.53
N ASP A 71 -0.49 5.38 -2.87
CA ASP A 71 -0.17 5.77 -4.25
C ASP A 71 -1.37 5.60 -5.21
N SER A 72 -2.57 5.75 -4.65
CA SER A 72 -3.81 5.53 -5.36
C SER A 72 -4.99 6.12 -4.62
N GLN A 73 -5.96 6.61 -5.38
CA GLN A 73 -7.21 7.17 -4.88
C GLN A 73 -8.42 6.31 -5.26
N ALA A 74 -8.19 5.14 -5.87
CA ALA A 74 -9.25 4.27 -6.37
C ALA A 74 -9.36 3.00 -5.51
N LEU A 75 -10.52 2.81 -4.89
CA LEU A 75 -10.84 1.56 -4.21
C LEU A 75 -11.25 0.49 -5.24
N PRO A 76 -10.48 -0.60 -5.42
CA PRO A 76 -10.89 -1.67 -6.33
C PRO A 76 -12.17 -2.37 -5.81
N SER A 77 -12.87 -3.07 -6.71
CA SER A 77 -14.02 -3.88 -6.31
C SER A 77 -13.55 -5.05 -5.42
N LEU A 78 -13.97 -5.04 -4.16
CA LEU A 78 -13.63 -6.06 -3.16
C LEU A 78 -14.86 -6.87 -2.77
N LYS A 79 -14.68 -8.17 -2.55
CA LYS A 79 -15.72 -9.05 -1.99
C LYS A 79 -15.59 -9.10 -0.47
N GLY A 80 -16.71 -9.22 0.24
CA GLY A 80 -16.72 -9.32 1.70
C GLY A 80 -16.40 -8.01 2.41
N VAL A 81 -16.71 -6.88 1.78
CA VAL A 81 -16.61 -5.55 2.40
C VAL A 81 -17.69 -5.40 3.46
N ASP A 82 -17.29 -4.95 4.65
CA ASP A 82 -18.19 -4.58 5.74
C ASP A 82 -18.94 -3.29 5.37
N PRO A 83 -20.25 -3.15 5.66
CA PRO A 83 -21.01 -1.93 5.34
C PRO A 83 -20.40 -0.65 5.90
N ASP A 84 -19.71 -0.75 7.04
CA ASP A 84 -19.05 0.38 7.71
C ASP A 84 -17.54 0.46 7.36
N LEU A 85 -17.18 0.14 6.12
CA LEU A 85 -15.79 0.15 5.65
C LEU A 85 -15.12 1.50 5.89
N GLN A 86 -14.01 1.48 6.62
CA GLN A 86 -13.14 2.64 6.78
C GLN A 86 -12.08 2.67 5.67
N VAL A 87 -12.00 3.77 4.94
CA VAL A 87 -10.96 3.98 3.92
C VAL A 87 -10.05 5.13 4.34
N HIS A 88 -8.74 4.89 4.20
CA HIS A 88 -7.69 5.87 4.37
C HIS A 88 -6.84 5.96 3.11
N VAL A 89 -6.52 7.16 2.65
CA VAL A 89 -5.69 7.39 1.45
C VAL A 89 -4.41 8.10 1.82
N ILE A 90 -3.28 7.57 1.36
CA ILE A 90 -1.95 8.19 1.45
C ILE A 90 -1.41 8.28 0.03
N ASP A 91 -1.29 9.48 -0.49
CA ASP A 91 -0.92 9.69 -1.89
C ASP A 91 -0.28 11.07 -2.04
N HIS A 92 0.65 11.19 -2.98
CA HIS A 92 1.34 12.44 -3.28
C HIS A 92 0.71 13.21 -4.45
N HIS A 93 -0.20 12.57 -5.20
CA HIS A 93 -0.96 13.24 -6.24
C HIS A 93 -2.07 14.12 -5.65
N PRO A 94 -2.42 15.24 -6.29
CA PRO A 94 -3.59 16.02 -5.90
C PRO A 94 -4.86 15.15 -5.99
N PRO A 95 -5.86 15.36 -5.11
CA PRO A 95 -7.13 14.66 -5.19
C PRO A 95 -7.80 14.84 -6.56
N GLY A 96 -8.22 13.74 -7.16
CA GLY A 96 -8.96 13.74 -8.42
C GLY A 96 -10.40 14.29 -8.26
N PRO A 97 -11.08 14.62 -9.37
CA PRO A 97 -12.43 15.20 -9.34
C PRO A 97 -13.50 14.25 -8.79
N GLU A 98 -13.28 12.93 -8.86
CA GLU A 98 -14.19 11.89 -8.36
C GLU A 98 -13.78 11.36 -6.97
N PHE A 99 -12.91 12.09 -6.26
CA PHE A 99 -12.43 11.66 -4.95
C PHE A 99 -13.56 11.62 -3.91
N GLU A 100 -13.66 10.51 -3.18
CA GLU A 100 -14.65 10.33 -2.14
C GLU A 100 -14.27 11.13 -0.86
N SER A 101 -14.91 12.28 -0.69
CA SER A 101 -14.63 13.22 0.40
C SER A 101 -14.84 12.68 1.82
N SER A 102 -15.59 11.58 1.98
CA SER A 102 -15.82 10.96 3.28
C SER A 102 -14.62 10.14 3.80
N TRP A 103 -13.64 9.86 2.95
CA TRP A 103 -12.45 9.10 3.34
C TRP A 103 -11.49 9.95 4.17
N SER A 104 -10.76 9.29 5.07
CA SER A 104 -9.63 9.92 5.76
C SER A 104 -8.43 9.99 4.82
N THR A 105 -7.63 11.06 4.88
CA THR A 105 -6.60 11.30 3.87
C THR A 105 -5.31 11.87 4.46
N HIS A 106 -4.21 11.59 3.79
CA HIS A 106 -2.91 12.23 3.95
C HIS A 106 -2.37 12.50 2.55
N PHE A 107 -2.39 13.78 2.15
CA PHE A 107 -1.85 14.24 0.88
C PHE A 107 -0.79 15.30 1.13
N GLU A 108 0.36 15.16 0.48
CA GLU A 108 1.40 16.18 0.44
C GLU A 108 2.07 16.20 -0.93
N GLU A 109 2.45 17.39 -1.38
CA GLU A 109 3.09 17.59 -2.68
C GLU A 109 4.59 17.23 -2.60
N VAL A 110 4.88 15.94 -2.61
CA VAL A 110 6.22 15.36 -2.63
C VAL A 110 6.47 14.53 -3.89
N GLY A 111 7.70 14.09 -4.11
CA GLY A 111 8.08 13.34 -5.31
C GLY A 111 7.59 11.89 -5.37
N ALA A 112 7.23 11.29 -4.23
CA ALA A 112 6.79 9.89 -4.13
C ALA A 112 5.99 9.68 -2.84
N THR A 113 4.93 8.87 -2.90
CA THR A 113 4.13 8.43 -1.74
C THR A 113 5.01 7.77 -0.67
N THR A 114 6.02 7.02 -1.08
CA THR A 114 6.98 6.36 -0.18
C THR A 114 7.67 7.35 0.75
N THR A 115 7.91 8.59 0.30
CA THR A 115 8.51 9.67 1.13
C THR A 115 7.66 9.94 2.37
N LEU A 116 6.34 9.98 2.22
CA LEU A 116 5.38 10.23 3.30
C LEU A 116 5.36 9.12 4.34
N LEU A 117 5.78 7.91 3.95
CA LEU A 117 5.75 6.72 4.80
C LEU A 117 7.11 6.44 5.45
N VAL A 118 8.23 6.79 4.79
CA VAL A 118 9.58 6.61 5.33
C VAL A 118 9.85 7.52 6.52
N GLU A 119 9.32 8.74 6.53
CA GLU A 119 9.47 9.66 7.66
C GLU A 119 8.89 9.07 8.97
N PRO A 120 7.61 8.62 9.01
CA PRO A 120 7.09 7.90 10.16
C PRO A 120 7.83 6.61 10.52
N LEU A 121 8.36 5.86 9.53
CA LEU A 121 9.16 4.65 9.81
C LEU A 121 10.42 4.98 10.61
N ARG A 122 11.11 6.05 10.19
CA ARG A 122 12.30 6.55 10.87
C ARG A 122 11.97 7.03 12.28
N ASP A 123 10.89 7.78 12.43
CA ASP A 123 10.48 8.33 13.73
C ASP A 123 10.03 7.23 14.69
N ALA A 124 9.45 6.14 14.18
CA ALA A 124 9.13 4.94 14.95
C ALA A 124 10.36 4.08 15.32
N GLY A 125 11.56 4.42 14.80
CA GLY A 125 12.79 3.68 15.07
C GLY A 125 12.79 2.25 14.53
N LEU A 126 12.05 1.99 13.44
CA LEU A 126 11.97 0.66 12.85
C LEU A 126 13.23 0.34 12.04
N GLU A 127 13.85 -0.80 12.34
CA GLU A 127 15.01 -1.27 11.59
C GLU A 127 14.57 -1.81 10.22
N LEU A 128 15.23 -1.32 9.17
CA LEU A 128 15.05 -1.79 7.81
C LEU A 128 16.17 -2.76 7.45
N ASP A 129 15.81 -3.85 6.79
CA ASP A 129 16.81 -4.70 6.16
C ASP A 129 17.29 -4.08 4.83
N LEU A 130 18.34 -4.65 4.23
CA LEU A 130 18.91 -4.12 2.99
C LEU A 130 17.90 -4.05 1.84
N VAL A 131 16.97 -5.01 1.74
CA VAL A 131 15.99 -5.05 0.64
C VAL A 131 14.91 -4.01 0.86
N HIS A 132 14.42 -3.86 2.10
CA HIS A 132 13.51 -2.78 2.47
C HIS A 132 14.15 -1.42 2.21
N ALA A 133 15.38 -1.19 2.68
CA ALA A 133 16.08 0.08 2.49
C ALA A 133 16.47 0.38 1.03
N THR A 134 16.55 -0.64 0.16
CA THR A 134 16.78 -0.43 -1.28
C THR A 134 15.49 -0.10 -2.02
N LEU A 135 14.36 -0.63 -1.54
CA LEU A 135 13.05 -0.42 -2.15
C LEU A 135 12.43 0.91 -1.74
N LEU A 136 12.61 1.31 -0.48
CA LEU A 136 12.10 2.54 0.13
C LEU A 136 12.97 3.75 -0.19
#